data_AF-A0A7T1B107-F1
#
_entry.id   AF-A0A7T1B107-F1
#
_cell.length_a   1.000
_cell.length_b   1.000
_cell.length_c   1.000
_cell.angle_alpha   90.00
_cell.angle_beta   90.00
_cell.angle_gamma   90.00
#
_symmetry.space_group_name_H-M   'P 1'
#
loop_
_entity.id
_entity.type
_entity.pdbx_description
1 polymer ?
#
loop_
_entity_poly.entity_id
_entity_poly.type
_entity_poly.pdbx_seq_one_letter_code
_entity_poly.pdbx_strand_id
1 'polypeptide(L)' 'MTIFLGIVIIILLLVSLIPNMKAAKKSKLAGQKSTRFNIMIGVDALLLVLVIATLVFQFLK' A
#
# COMPACT_ATOMS: atom_id res chain seq x y z
N MET A 1 3.95 -14.24 16.86
CA MET A 1 2.63 -14.11 16.20
C MET A 1 2.40 -12.71 15.65
N THR A 2 2.57 -11.63 16.43
CA THR A 2 2.36 -10.24 15.98
C THR A 2 3.34 -9.76 14.90
N ILE A 3 4.64 -10.03 15.04
CA ILE A 3 5.66 -9.61 14.04
C ILE A 3 5.49 -10.38 12.71
N PHE A 4 5.23 -11.69 12.79
CA PHE A 4 4.95 -12.52 11.60
C PHE A 4 3.74 -11.99 10.82
N LEU A 5 2.66 -11.65 11.52
CA LEU A 5 1.47 -11.06 10.91
C LEU A 5 1.78 -9.70 10.24
N GLY A 6 2.58 -8.86 10.90
CA GLY A 6 3.01 -7.57 10.34
C GLY A 6 3.81 -7.73 9.04
N ILE A 7 4.73 -8.70 8.99
CA ILE A 7 5.50 -9.02 7.77
C ILE A 7 4.58 -9.49 6.64
N VAL A 8 3.63 -10.37 6.93
CA VAL A 8 2.65 -10.87 5.93
C VAL A 8 1.81 -9.72 5.38
N ILE A 9 1.35 -8.79 6.22
CA ILE A 9 0.58 -7.62 5.80
C ILE A 9 1.42 -6.71 4.89
N ILE A 10 2.70 -6.48 5.19
CA ILE A 10 3.60 -5.69 4.33
C ILE A 10 3.73 -6.34 2.95
N ILE A 11 3.92 -7.66 2.88
CA ILE A 11 4.05 -8.38 1.61
C ILE A 11 2.76 -8.24 0.79
N LEU A 12 1.59 -8.42 1.42
CA LEU A 12 0.29 -8.26 0.75
C LEU A 12 0.08 -6.83 0.22
N LEU A 13 0.43 -5.82 1.01
CA LEU A 13 0.33 -4.42 0.60
C LEU A 13 1.25 -4.10 -0.58
N LEU A 14 2.48 -4.63 -0.59
CA LEU A 14 3.40 -4.45 -1.72
C LEU A 14 2.89 -5.13 -2.99
N VAL A 15 2.35 -6.34 -2.88
CA VAL A 15 1.75 -7.07 -4.01
C VAL A 15 0.50 -6.37 -4.54
N SER A 16 -0.26 -5.66 -3.70
CA SER A 16 -1.39 -4.82 -4.12
C SER A 16 -0.94 -3.52 -4.78
N LEU A 17 0.05 -2.84 -4.18
CA LEU A 17 0.46 -1.49 -4.58
C LEU A 17 1.08 -1.46 -6.00
N ILE A 18 1.89 -2.47 -6.36
CA ILE A 18 2.56 -2.55 -7.66
C ILE A 18 1.58 -2.57 -8.86
N PRO A 19 0.61 -3.52 -8.95
CA PRO A 19 -0.35 -3.56 -10.05
C PRO A 19 -1.26 -2.34 -10.03
N ASN A 20 -1.57 -1.81 -8.85
CA ASN A 20 -2.44 -0.65 -8.69
C ASN A 20 -1.78 0.63 -9.25
N MET A 21 -0.48 0.82 -8.98
CA MET A 21 0.33 1.87 -9.60
C MET A 21 0.44 1.73 -11.12
N LYS A 22 0.60 0.50 -11.62
CA LYS A 22 0.66 0.23 -13.06
C LYS A 22 -0.68 0.53 -13.74
N ALA A 23 -1.79 0.21 -13.09
CA ALA A 23 -3.14 0.49 -13.58
C ALA A 23 -3.45 2.00 -13.55
N ALA A 24 -3.04 2.74 -12.53
CA ALA A 24 -3.13 4.20 -12.50
C ALA A 24 -2.35 4.86 -13.64
N LYS A 25 -1.10 4.43 -13.88
CA LYS A 25 -0.28 4.94 -14.99
C LYS A 25 -0.95 4.66 -16.35
N LYS A 26 -1.44 3.44 -16.57
CA LYS A 26 -2.18 3.10 -17.80
C LYS A 26 -3.45 3.93 -17.98
N SER A 27 -4.18 4.18 -16.91
CA SER A 27 -5.42 4.97 -16.93
C SER A 27 -5.16 6.45 -17.23
N LYS A 28 -4.08 7.01 -16.65
CA LYS A 28 -3.59 8.37 -16.98
C LYS A 28 -3.19 8.50 -18.45
N LEU A 29 -2.49 7.50 -18.99
CA LEU A 29 -2.08 7.48 -20.41
C LEU A 29 -3.29 7.33 -21.35
N ALA A 30 -4.36 6.67 -20.91
CA ALA A 30 -5.60 6.52 -21.66
C ALA A 30 -6.55 7.73 -21.56
N GLY A 31 -6.14 8.83 -20.92
CA GLY A 31 -6.97 10.04 -20.75
C GLY A 31 -8.19 9.84 -19.84
N GLN A 32 -8.32 8.68 -19.18
CA GLN A 32 -9.44 8.38 -18.30
C GLN A 32 -9.19 8.88 -16.88
N LYS A 33 -10.27 9.35 -16.23
CA LYS A 33 -10.24 9.86 -14.86
C LYS A 33 -9.84 8.73 -13.89
N SER A 34 -8.55 8.64 -13.58
CA SER A 34 -7.95 7.59 -12.76
C SER A 34 -8.20 7.78 -11.25
N THR A 35 -9.29 8.48 -10.87
CA THR A 35 -9.59 8.87 -9.49
C THR A 35 -9.70 7.65 -8.57
N ARG A 36 -10.34 6.56 -9.00
CA ARG A 36 -10.41 5.31 -8.22
C ARG A 36 -9.03 4.69 -7.97
N PHE A 37 -8.19 4.60 -9.01
CA PHE A 37 -6.85 4.04 -8.88
C PHE A 37 -5.94 4.90 -7.99
N ASN A 38 -6.02 6.22 -8.12
CA ASN A 38 -5.25 7.12 -7.25
C ASN A 38 -5.69 7.01 -5.79
N ILE A 39 -6.99 6.89 -5.51
CA ILE A 39 -7.50 6.68 -4.14
C ILE A 39 -7.01 5.33 -3.61
N MET A 40 -7.08 4.27 -4.40
CA MET A 40 -6.67 2.92 -3.98
C MET A 40 -5.17 2.85 -3.68
N ILE A 41 -4.32 3.51 -4.49
CA ILE A 41 -2.88 3.64 -4.20
C ILE A 41 -2.64 4.48 -2.93
N GLY A 42 -3.39 5.57 -2.76
CA GLY A 42 -3.28 6.43 -1.59
C GLY A 42 -3.62 5.70 -0.30
N VAL A 43 -4.69 4.89 -0.31
CA VAL A 43 -5.08 4.05 0.83
C VAL A 43 -4.02 2.99 1.12
N ASP A 44 -3.54 2.26 0.10
CA ASP A 44 -2.50 1.24 0.29
C ASP A 44 -1.22 1.86 0.87
N ALA A 45 -0.81 3.04 0.39
CA ALA A 45 0.35 3.75 0.92
C ALA A 45 0.17 4.18 2.38
N LEU A 46 -1.03 4.66 2.74
CA LEU A 46 -1.34 5.10 4.10
C LEU A 46 -1.36 3.92 5.08
N LEU A 47 -1.92 2.77 4.66
CA LEU A 47 -1.86 1.52 5.43
C LEU A 47 -0.43 1.04 5.63
N LEU A 48 0.40 1.15 4.60
CA LEU A 48 1.81 0.74 4.66
C LEU A 48 2.59 1.59 5.68
N VAL A 49 2.36 2.91 5.71
CA VAL A 49 2.93 3.81 6.72
C VAL A 49 2.49 3.44 8.14
N LEU A 50 1.19 3.17 8.35
CA LEU A 50 0.67 2.79 9.67
C LEU A 50 1.28 1.48 10.18
N VAL A 51 1.39 0.47 9.31
CA VAL A 51 1.98 -0.83 9.66
C VAL A 51 3.46 -0.67 10.03
N ILE A 52 4.22 0.11 9.25
CA ILE A 52 5.63 0.41 9.57
C ILE A 52 5.73 1.14 10.91
N ALA A 53 4.94 2.18 11.13
CA ALA A 53 4.96 2.94 12.39
C ALA A 53 4.67 2.02 13.59
N THR A 54 3.67 1.13 13.46
CA THR A 54 3.30 0.19 14.53
C THR A 54 4.43 -0.79 14.84
N LEU A 55 5.11 -1.33 13.82
CA LEU A 55 6.27 -2.19 14.00
C LEU A 55 7.43 -1.43 14.66
N VAL A 56 7.71 -0.20 14.23
CA VAL A 56 8.75 0.66 14.84
C VAL A 56 8.45 0.91 16.32
N PHE A 57 7.21 1.28 16.66
CA PHE A 57 6.79 1.45 18.07
C PHE A 57 6.88 0.15 18.87
N GLN A 58 6.61 -1.01 18.24
CA GLN A 58 6.74 -2.31 18.89
C GLN A 58 8.21 -2.69 19.15
N PHE A 59 9.13 -2.28 18.28
CA PHE A 59 10.58 -2.51 18.44
C PHE A 59 11.25 -1.50 19.38
N LEU A 60 10.71 -0.30 19.51
CA LEU A 60 11.21 0.75 20.43
C LEU A 60 10.75 0.57 21.88
N LYS A 61 9.78 -0.32 22.12
CA LYS A 61 9.21 -0.64 23.44
C LYS A 61 9.97 -1.78 24.09
#